data_AF-A0A1X0JH73-F1
#
_entry.id   AF-A0A1X0JH73-F1
#
_cell.length_a   1.000
_cell.length_b   1.000
_cell.length_c   1.000
_cell.angle_alpha   90.00
_cell.angle_beta   90.00
_cell.angle_gamma   90.00
#
_symmetry.space_group_name_H-M   'P 1'
#
loop_
_entity.id
_entity.type
_entity.pdbx_description
1 polymer ?
#
loop_
_entity_poly.entity_id
_entity_poly.type
_entity_poly.pdbx_seq_one_letter_code
_entity_poly.pdbx_strand_id
1 'polypeptide(L)' 'MVPVGALRSGDPITDVNGGGQHYIVLESKKLGESCVVLELESKANDQIRVIEASFPADYVMSLTPRHPIL' A
#
# COMPACT_ATOMS: atom_id res chain seq x y z
N MET A 1 -3.04 -2.47 -11.81
CA MET A 1 -2.15 -1.49 -11.17
C MET A 1 -2.93 -0.21 -10.91
N VAL A 2 -2.72 0.43 -9.77
CA VAL A 2 -3.45 1.60 -9.25
C VAL A 2 -2.41 2.59 -8.70
N PRO A 3 -2.52 3.89 -9.01
CA PRO A 3 -1.63 4.91 -8.44
C PRO A 3 -1.77 4.98 -6.92
N VAL A 4 -0.66 5.19 -6.20
CA VAL A 4 -0.65 5.29 -4.74
C VAL A 4 -1.60 6.36 -4.20
N GLY A 5 -1.78 7.46 -4.94
CA GLY A 5 -2.69 8.55 -4.57
C GLY A 5 -4.20 8.24 -4.72
N ALA A 6 -4.55 7.06 -5.23
CA ALA A 6 -5.93 6.57 -5.32
C ALA A 6 -6.25 5.48 -4.29
N LEU A 7 -5.25 4.99 -3.55
CA LEU A 7 -5.42 3.98 -2.53
C LEU A 7 -6.16 4.52 -1.31
N ARG A 8 -6.97 3.66 -0.70
CA ARG A 8 -7.79 3.98 0.46
C ARG A 8 -7.43 3.07 1.62
N SER A 9 -7.73 3.54 2.83
CA SER A 9 -7.64 2.71 4.03
C SER A 9 -8.40 1.40 3.84
N GLY A 10 -7.77 0.29 4.24
CA GLY A 10 -8.24 -1.08 4.09
C GLY A 10 -7.91 -1.73 2.75
N ASP A 11 -7.37 -1.03 1.75
CA ASP A 11 -7.00 -1.63 0.48
C ASP A 11 -5.83 -2.61 0.66
N PRO A 12 -6.01 -3.90 0.32
CA PRO A 12 -4.88 -4.83 0.26
C PRO A 12 -4.11 -4.61 -1.05
N ILE A 13 -2.80 -4.46 -0.95
CA ILE A 13 -1.93 -4.10 -2.07
C ILE A 13 -0.71 -5.00 -2.16
N THR A 14 -0.19 -5.13 -3.37
CA THR A 14 1.13 -5.70 -3.66
C THR A 14 1.99 -4.65 -4.32
N ASP A 15 3.16 -4.40 -3.73
CA ASP A 15 4.20 -3.60 -4.33
C ASP A 15 4.95 -4.42 -5.40
N VAL A 16 4.43 -4.38 -6.62
CA VAL A 16 4.99 -5.09 -7.79
C VAL A 16 6.36 -4.56 -8.21
N ASN A 17 6.71 -3.34 -7.80
CA ASN A 17 7.97 -2.69 -8.14
C ASN A 17 9.01 -2.82 -7.00
N GLY A 18 8.55 -2.99 -5.75
CA GLY A 18 9.36 -3.25 -4.55
C GLY A 18 9.52 -4.73 -4.19
N GLY A 19 9.49 -5.63 -5.18
CA GLY A 19 9.80 -7.06 -4.98
C GLY A 19 8.62 -7.92 -4.50
N GLY A 20 7.38 -7.48 -4.72
CA GLY A 20 6.18 -8.26 -4.47
C GLY A 20 5.71 -8.25 -3.01
N GLN A 21 6.11 -7.26 -2.22
CA GLN A 21 5.68 -7.14 -0.82
C GLN A 21 4.19 -6.86 -0.72
N HIS A 22 3.53 -7.46 0.28
CA HIS A 22 2.10 -7.30 0.51
C HIS A 22 1.84 -6.39 1.71
N TYR A 23 0.89 -5.49 1.56
CA TYR A 23 0.48 -4.57 2.62
C TYR A 23 -1.04 -4.42 2.67
N ILE A 24 -1.54 -3.94 3.81
CA ILE A 24 -2.86 -3.31 3.93
C ILE A 24 -2.62 -1.83 4.14
N VAL A 25 -3.27 -0.99 3.34
CA VAL A 25 -3.21 0.47 3.53
C VAL A 25 -3.97 0.84 4.80
N LEU A 26 -3.32 1.52 5.73
CA LEU A 26 -3.96 2.04 6.95
C LEU A 26 -4.38 3.49 6.76
N GLU A 27 -3.49 4.32 6.21
CA GLU A 27 -3.74 5.72 5.88
C GLU A 27 -3.05 6.11 4.57
N SER A 28 -3.61 7.11 3.87
CA SER A 28 -3.01 7.72 2.69
C SER A 28 -3.09 9.24 2.79
N LYS A 29 -1.95 9.91 2.62
CA LYS A 29 -1.83 11.36 2.68
C LYS A 29 -1.04 11.89 1.49
N LYS A 30 -1.65 12.78 0.72
CA LYS A 30 -0.97 13.51 -0.34
C LYS A 30 -0.14 14.65 0.25
N LEU A 31 1.15 14.69 -0.07
CA LEU A 31 2.06 15.80 0.22
C LEU A 31 2.29 16.59 -1.07
N GLY A 32 1.39 17.53 -1.35
CA GLY A 32 1.37 18.25 -2.62
C GLY A 32 0.97 17.34 -3.79
N GLU A 33 1.46 17.65 -4.99
CA GLU A 33 1.11 16.92 -6.22
C GLU A 33 2.07 15.76 -6.54
N SER A 34 3.28 15.74 -5.97
CA SER A 34 4.35 14.84 -6.38
C SER A 34 4.60 13.67 -5.43
N CYS A 35 4.06 13.69 -4.21
CA CYS A 35 4.37 12.70 -3.18
C CYS A 35 3.10 12.22 -2.44
N VAL A 36 3.05 10.93 -2.14
CA VAL A 36 2.04 10.31 -1.31
C VAL A 36 2.74 9.54 -0.19
N VAL A 37 2.34 9.80 1.04
CA VAL A 37 2.76 9.03 2.21
C VAL A 37 1.66 8.02 2.53
N LEU A 38 2.05 6.77 2.66
CA LEU A 38 1.17 5.69 3.10
C LEU A 38 1.61 5.19 4.47
N GLU A 39 0.64 5.01 5.36
CA GLU A 39 0.80 4.12 6.51
C GLU A 39 0.34 2.74 6.08
N LEU A 40 1.17 1.73 6.30
CA LEU A 40 1.00 0.38 5.79
C LEU A 40 1.12 -0.64 6.92
N GLU A 41 0.19 -1.58 6.98
CA GLU A 41 0.35 -2.81 7.73
C GLU A 41 1.13 -3.80 6.87
N SER A 42 2.28 -4.27 7.37
CA SER A 42 3.09 -5.32 6.76
C SER A 42 3.08 -6.56 7.65
N LYS A 43 2.85 -7.73 7.04
CA LYS A 43 3.01 -9.02 7.70
C LYS A 43 4.29 -9.69 7.21
N ALA A 44 5.29 -9.77 8.07
CA ALA A 44 6.55 -10.43 7.77
C ALA A 44 7.00 -11.26 8.98
N ASN A 45 7.47 -12.49 8.74
CA ASN A 45 7.95 -13.41 9.79
C ASN A 45 6.93 -13.62 10.92
N ASP A 46 5.66 -13.86 10.57
CA ASP A 46 4.53 -14.02 11.49
C ASP A 46 4.30 -12.85 12.46
N GLN A 47 4.86 -11.69 12.16
CA GLN A 47 4.66 -10.45 12.91
C GLN A 47 3.95 -9.42 12.05
N ILE A 48 3.04 -8.69 12.69
CA ILE A 48 2.40 -7.49 12.12
C ILE A 48 3.24 -6.28 12.50
N ARG A 49 3.52 -5.42 11.53
CA ARG A 49 4.22 -4.15 11.72
C ARG A 49 3.49 -3.05 10.99
N VAL A 50 3.47 -1.86 11.59
CA VAL A 50 3.05 -0.63 10.91
C VAL A 50 4.31 0.07 10.41
N ILE A 51 4.31 0.45 9.14
CA ILE A 51 5.39 1.23 8.52
C ILE A 51 4.82 2.46 7.83
N GLU A 52 5.57 3.55 7.84
CA GLU A 52 5.28 4.73 7.02
C GLU A 52 6.25 4.76 5.83
N ALA A 53 5.74 4.97 4.63
CA ALA A 53 6.55 5.03 3.41
C ALA A 53 6.05 6.13 2.46
N SER A 54 7.01 6.85 1.86
CA SER A 54 6.75 7.89 0.87
C SER A 54 6.97 7.38 -0.54
N PHE A 55 6.06 7.69 -1.45
CA PHE A 55 6.09 7.28 -2.85
C PHE A 55 5.88 8.48 -3.78
N PRO A 56 6.50 8.48 -4.98
CA PRO A 56 6.08 9.37 -6.06
C PRO A 56 4.58 9.23 -6.33
N ALA A 57 3.89 10.34 -6.64
CA ALA A 57 2.44 10.32 -6.84
C ALA A 57 1.98 9.46 -8.03
N ASP A 58 2.87 9.24 -9.01
CA ASP A 58 2.68 8.37 -10.17
C ASP A 58 3.13 6.92 -9.92
N TYR A 59 3.66 6.61 -8.74
CA TYR A 59 3.99 5.24 -8.36
C TYR A 59 2.73 4.38 -8.34
N VAL A 60 2.87 3.14 -8.83
CA VAL A 60 1.74 2.21 -8.97
C VAL A 60 1.94 0.95 -8.16
N MET A 61 0.85 0.47 -7.58
CA MET A 61 0.75 -0.80 -6.86
C MET A 61 -0.36 -1.67 -7.44
N SER A 62 -0.42 -2.95 -7.11
CA SER A 62 -1.55 -3.80 -7.50
C SER A 62 -2.52 -3.94 -6.35
N LEU A 63 -3.82 -3.74 -6.59
CA LEU A 63 -4.84 -4.16 -5.63
C LEU A 63 -4.89 -5.68 -5.61
N THR A 64 -4.74 -6.27 -4.43
CA THR A 64 -4.88 -7.71 -4.25
C THR A 64 -6.37 -8.01 -4.08
N PRO A 65 -6.95 -8.99 -4.79
CA PRO A 65 -8.32 -9.39 -4.53
C PRO A 65 -8.45 -9.81 -3.06
N ARG A 66 -9.42 -9.24 -2.33
CA ARG A 66 -9.80 -9.80 -1.02
C ARG A 66 -10.31 -11.22 -1.32
N HIS A 67 -9.58 -12.24 -0.90
CA HIS A 67 -10.12 -13.59 -0.94
C HIS A 67 -11.34 -13.59 -0.02
N PRO A 68 -12.54 -13.93 -0.53
CA PRO A 68 -13.65 -14.24 0.35
C PRO A 68 -13.19 -15.39 1.24
N ILE A 69 -13.30 -15.23 2.55
CA ILE A 69 -13.18 -16.35 3.47
C ILE A 69 -14.41 -17.23 3.17
N LEU A 70 -14.19 -18.38 2.52
CA LEU A 70 -15.19 -19.43 2.33
C LEU A 70 -15.30 -20.28 3.60
#